data_AF-A0A975EJF1-F1
#
_entry.id   AF-A0A975EJF1-F1
#
_cell.length_a   1.000
_cell.length_b   1.000
_cell.length_c   1.000
_cell.angle_alpha   90.00
_cell.angle_beta   90.00
_cell.angle_gamma   90.00
#
_symmetry.space_group_name_H-M   'P 1'
#
loop_
_entity.id
_entity.type
_entity.pdbx_description
1 polymer ?
#
loop_
_entity_poly.entity_id
_entity_poly.type
_entity_poly.pdbx_seq_one_letter_code
_entity_poly.pdbx_strand_id
1 'polypeptide(L)'
;MNPALETIALALREHPAAPGAVLFLGAEPHPDLPDLTAWQPLKPLADACTAAGMSLTDEPRGQFPYVLFLPGKSKAEVLAGFARAHGLLAPGGRLIVGLANTAGASRFEKELSRAAPLLFTVSKNKCRAFAIGNETPWDSGALAEWRELSHPRAIPGTDFITAPGVFSAEHIDPGSLLLAEKLPPSLYGCIADLGAGWGYLSTMALEKAPKISRIDLYEADARALACARKNVRGKASFHWHDVTTGIPGKYDHILMNPPFHTGQSKDVDLGKAFLTTAAASLKRGGTIHLVANRQLPYEAHLAALGLRSRIIAEDHAFKVIFSS
;
A
#
# COMPACT_ATOMS: atom_id res chain seq x y z
N MET A 1 13.61 -2.46 12.32
CA MET A 1 13.96 -3.64 11.51
C MET A 1 12.80 -4.62 11.57
N ASN A 2 12.35 -5.13 10.42
CA ASN A 2 11.18 -6.00 10.33
C ASN A 2 11.48 -7.42 10.87
N PRO A 3 10.78 -7.93 11.91
CA PRO A 3 11.06 -9.24 12.49
C PRO A 3 10.84 -10.44 11.55
N ALA A 4 9.97 -10.30 10.54
CA ALA A 4 9.78 -11.34 9.53
C ALA A 4 10.97 -11.40 8.57
N LEU A 5 11.54 -10.24 8.22
CA LEU A 5 12.76 -10.14 7.42
C LEU A 5 13.99 -10.75 8.11
N GLU A 6 14.12 -10.51 9.41
CA GLU A 6 15.12 -11.18 10.27
C GLU A 6 15.02 -12.71 10.21
N THR A 7 13.80 -13.22 10.06
CA THR A 7 13.55 -14.67 9.98
C THR A 7 13.86 -15.19 8.58
N ILE A 8 13.62 -14.41 7.51
CA ILE A 8 14.11 -14.73 6.15
C ILE A 8 15.64 -14.75 6.12
N ALA A 9 16.30 -13.75 6.68
CA ALA A 9 17.75 -13.69 6.75
C ALA A 9 18.34 -14.89 7.52
N LEU A 10 17.69 -15.31 8.62
CA LEU A 10 18.07 -16.55 9.31
C LEU A 10 17.90 -17.78 8.40
N ALA A 11 16.75 -17.90 7.72
CA ALA A 11 16.51 -19.01 6.81
C ALA A 11 17.53 -19.10 5.68
N LEU A 12 17.98 -17.95 5.14
CA LEU A 12 19.04 -17.92 4.13
C LEU A 12 20.40 -18.35 4.66
N ARG A 13 20.70 -18.12 5.95
CA ARG A 13 21.94 -18.63 6.57
C ARG A 13 21.89 -20.13 6.82
N GLU A 14 20.75 -20.64 7.28
CA GLU A 14 20.55 -22.07 7.59
C GLU A 14 20.38 -22.89 6.31
N HIS A 15 19.79 -22.30 5.28
CA HIS A 15 19.54 -22.90 3.96
C HIS A 15 20.05 -21.96 2.84
N PRO A 16 21.37 -21.93 2.61
CA PRO A 16 21.97 -21.04 1.62
C PRO A 16 21.37 -21.21 0.23
N ALA A 17 21.05 -20.08 -0.39
CA ALA A 17 20.73 -20.04 -1.80
C ALA A 17 21.96 -20.43 -2.62
N ALA A 18 21.79 -21.33 -3.58
CA ALA A 18 22.77 -21.57 -4.63
C ALA A 18 23.07 -20.24 -5.38
N PRO A 19 24.27 -20.07 -5.94
CA PRO A 19 24.61 -18.88 -6.72
C PRO A 19 23.58 -18.63 -7.83
N GLY A 20 23.09 -17.40 -7.95
CA GLY A 20 22.12 -17.02 -8.96
C GLY A 20 21.35 -15.75 -8.63
N ALA A 21 20.55 -15.28 -9.57
CA ALA A 21 19.74 -14.08 -9.38
C ALA A 21 18.65 -14.31 -8.32
N VAL A 22 18.57 -13.42 -7.33
CA VAL A 22 17.52 -13.43 -6.32
C VAL A 22 16.54 -12.31 -6.64
N LEU A 23 15.24 -12.62 -6.65
CA LEU A 23 14.20 -11.61 -6.64
C LEU A 23 13.62 -11.48 -5.24
N PHE A 24 13.41 -10.25 -4.77
CA PHE A 24 12.71 -10.01 -3.51
C PHE A 24 11.42 -9.21 -3.73
N LEU A 25 10.28 -9.88 -3.56
CA LEU A 25 8.96 -9.29 -3.56
C LEU A 25 8.61 -8.73 -2.18
N GLY A 26 8.24 -7.44 -2.10
CA GLY A 26 8.03 -6.75 -0.82
C GLY A 26 9.36 -6.39 -0.15
N ALA A 27 10.37 -6.05 -0.96
CA ALA A 27 11.73 -5.87 -0.50
C ALA A 27 11.85 -4.77 0.57
N GLU A 28 12.63 -5.06 1.60
CA GLU A 28 13.09 -4.10 2.60
C GLU A 28 14.61 -4.30 2.77
N PRO A 29 15.39 -3.26 3.06
CA PRO A 29 16.83 -3.37 3.21
C PRO A 29 17.21 -4.16 4.48
N HIS A 30 18.18 -5.06 4.34
CA HIS A 30 18.74 -5.82 5.46
C HIS A 30 20.19 -6.23 5.15
N PRO A 31 21.12 -6.08 6.12
CA PRO A 31 22.56 -6.26 5.87
C PRO A 31 22.96 -7.68 5.47
N ASP A 32 22.22 -8.69 5.93
CA ASP A 32 22.51 -10.10 5.63
C ASP A 32 21.84 -10.61 4.34
N LEU A 33 21.23 -9.74 3.53
CA LEU A 33 20.67 -10.15 2.23
C LEU A 33 21.77 -10.20 1.16
N PRO A 34 21.69 -11.13 0.20
CA PRO A 34 22.57 -11.14 -0.96
C PRO A 34 22.21 -10.00 -1.92
N ASP A 35 23.07 -9.77 -2.92
CA ASP A 35 22.73 -8.97 -4.07
C ASP A 35 21.46 -9.52 -4.75
N LEU A 36 20.48 -8.65 -4.96
CA LEU A 36 19.16 -9.05 -5.41
C LEU A 36 18.45 -7.96 -6.22
N THR A 37 17.50 -8.38 -7.04
CA THR A 37 16.52 -7.50 -7.68
C THR A 37 15.36 -7.29 -6.71
N ALA A 38 15.05 -6.04 -6.39
CA ALA A 38 14.06 -5.67 -5.40
C ALA A 38 12.77 -5.16 -6.06
N TRP A 39 11.62 -5.64 -5.61
CA TRP A 39 10.31 -5.05 -5.92
C TRP A 39 9.63 -4.61 -4.64
N GLN A 40 9.31 -3.33 -4.56
CA GLN A 40 8.70 -2.72 -3.38
C GLN A 40 7.70 -1.64 -3.82
N PRO A 41 6.38 -1.88 -3.71
CA PRO A 41 5.38 -0.93 -4.17
C PRO A 41 5.17 0.26 -3.21
N LEU A 42 5.60 0.18 -1.95
CA LEU A 42 5.46 1.28 -0.99
C LEU A 42 6.65 2.24 -1.11
N LYS A 43 6.38 3.49 -1.48
CA LYS A 43 7.40 4.52 -1.74
C LYS A 43 8.42 4.69 -0.60
N PRO A 44 8.03 4.79 0.69
CA PRO A 44 9.01 4.94 1.77
C PRO A 44 9.97 3.76 1.86
N LEU A 45 9.49 2.54 1.59
CA LEU A 45 10.30 1.32 1.62
C LEU A 45 11.15 1.18 0.35
N ALA A 46 10.65 1.62 -0.81
CA ALA A 46 11.42 1.68 -2.05
C ALA A 46 12.57 2.69 -1.94
N ASP A 47 12.32 3.84 -1.32
CA ASP A 47 13.38 4.83 -1.03
C ASP A 47 14.43 4.26 -0.08
N ALA A 48 14.02 3.53 0.95
CA ALA A 48 14.94 2.81 1.83
C ALA A 48 15.79 1.76 1.08
N CYS A 49 15.19 1.03 0.13
CA CYS A 49 15.93 0.09 -0.72
C CYS A 49 16.95 0.82 -1.62
N THR A 50 16.55 1.95 -2.22
CA THR A 50 17.44 2.77 -3.06
C THR A 50 18.62 3.31 -2.25
N ALA A 51 18.35 3.83 -1.05
CA ALA A 51 19.38 4.32 -0.14
C ALA A 51 20.36 3.23 0.32
N ALA A 52 19.90 1.98 0.35
CA ALA A 52 20.72 0.80 0.64
C ALA A 52 21.47 0.25 -0.60
N GLY A 53 21.34 0.88 -1.78
CA GLY A 53 22.00 0.45 -3.01
C GLY A 53 21.37 -0.76 -3.69
N MET A 54 20.14 -1.13 -3.33
CA MET A 54 19.44 -2.28 -3.93
C MET A 54 18.95 -1.97 -5.35
N SER A 55 19.00 -2.95 -6.25
CA SER A 55 18.51 -2.82 -7.63
C SER A 55 16.99 -2.94 -7.71
N LEU A 56 16.27 -1.81 -7.73
CA LEU A 56 14.80 -1.80 -7.84
C LEU A 56 14.30 -2.10 -9.25
N THR A 57 13.14 -2.75 -9.31
CA THR A 57 12.33 -2.89 -10.53
C THR A 57 10.88 -2.51 -10.25
N ASP A 58 10.25 -1.80 -11.18
CA ASP A 58 8.82 -1.50 -11.13
C ASP A 58 7.98 -2.76 -11.43
N GLU A 59 8.52 -3.63 -12.30
CA GLU A 59 7.85 -4.84 -12.76
C GLU A 59 8.86 -6.00 -12.90
N PRO A 60 8.90 -6.93 -11.93
CA PRO A 60 9.67 -8.16 -12.01
C PRO A 60 9.29 -8.95 -13.25
N ARG A 61 10.30 -9.22 -14.10
CA ARG A 61 10.20 -10.01 -15.32
C ARG A 61 11.37 -10.99 -15.36
N GLY A 62 11.18 -12.11 -16.02
CA GLY A 62 12.17 -13.19 -16.11
C GLY A 62 11.94 -14.30 -15.09
N GLN A 63 12.94 -15.17 -14.96
CA GLN A 63 12.91 -16.33 -14.08
C GLN A 63 14.08 -16.30 -13.12
N PHE A 64 13.81 -16.64 -11.86
CA PHE A 64 14.75 -16.54 -10.75
C PHE A 64 14.87 -17.90 -10.05
N PRO A 65 16.09 -18.39 -9.75
CA PRO A 65 16.27 -19.58 -8.90
C PRO A 65 15.78 -19.35 -7.47
N TYR A 66 15.71 -18.09 -7.01
CA TYR A 66 15.20 -17.74 -5.68
C TYR A 66 14.27 -16.54 -5.75
N VAL A 67 13.07 -16.71 -5.19
CA VAL A 67 12.14 -15.61 -4.93
C VAL A 67 11.92 -15.52 -3.43
N LEU A 68 12.37 -14.41 -2.84
CA LEU A 68 12.02 -14.02 -1.48
C LEU A 68 10.69 -13.27 -1.52
N PHE A 69 9.83 -13.51 -0.53
CA PHE A 69 8.55 -12.83 -0.44
C PHE A 69 8.25 -12.41 1.00
N LEU A 70 8.09 -11.10 1.17
CA LEU A 70 7.67 -10.45 2.41
C LEU A 70 6.32 -9.75 2.16
N PRO A 71 5.20 -10.47 2.27
CA PRO A 71 3.88 -9.87 2.04
C PRO A 71 3.44 -8.93 3.17
N GLY A 72 2.43 -8.12 2.86
CA GLY A 72 1.56 -7.55 3.89
C GLY A 72 0.68 -8.60 4.59
N LYS A 73 -0.36 -8.12 5.27
CA LYS A 73 -1.22 -8.96 6.14
C LYS A 73 -2.47 -9.51 5.45
N SER A 74 -2.79 -9.05 4.23
CA SER A 74 -4.04 -9.42 3.56
C SER A 74 -3.96 -10.83 2.99
N LYS A 75 -5.01 -11.65 3.20
CA LYS A 75 -5.11 -12.98 2.59
C LYS A 75 -4.99 -12.92 1.06
N ALA A 76 -5.71 -11.98 0.43
CA ALA A 76 -5.70 -11.85 -1.01
C ALA A 76 -4.31 -11.49 -1.54
N GLU A 77 -3.60 -10.60 -0.83
CA GLU A 77 -2.23 -10.19 -1.18
C GLU A 77 -1.23 -11.36 -1.07
N VAL A 78 -1.26 -12.11 0.05
CA VAL A 78 -0.35 -13.24 0.26
C VAL A 78 -0.55 -14.31 -0.82
N LEU A 79 -1.80 -14.67 -1.09
CA LEU A 79 -2.12 -15.70 -2.08
C LEU A 79 -1.79 -15.27 -3.52
N ALA A 80 -2.17 -14.06 -3.90
CA ALA A 80 -1.78 -13.49 -5.19
C ALA A 80 -0.24 -13.45 -5.34
N GLY A 81 0.46 -13.15 -4.25
CA GLY A 81 1.91 -13.19 -4.18
C GLY A 81 2.50 -14.59 -4.40
N PHE A 82 1.88 -15.66 -3.89
CA PHE A 82 2.30 -17.03 -4.17
C PHE A 82 2.19 -17.37 -5.66
N ALA A 83 1.06 -17.03 -6.29
CA ALA A 83 0.88 -17.23 -7.73
C ALA A 83 1.90 -16.43 -8.56
N ARG A 84 2.14 -15.18 -8.17
CA ARG A 84 3.14 -14.31 -8.83
C ARG A 84 4.55 -14.86 -8.68
N ALA A 85 4.94 -15.26 -7.47
CA ALA A 85 6.24 -15.85 -7.19
C ALA A 85 6.45 -17.13 -8.01
N HIS A 86 5.46 -18.03 -8.06
CA HIS A 86 5.52 -19.23 -8.89
C HIS A 86 5.78 -18.90 -10.37
N GLY A 87 5.13 -17.87 -10.93
CA GLY A 87 5.34 -17.43 -12.32
C GLY A 87 6.74 -16.84 -12.58
N LEU A 88 7.48 -16.51 -11.54
CA LEU A 88 8.83 -15.93 -11.60
C LEU A 88 9.92 -16.93 -11.21
N LEU A 89 9.58 -18.15 -10.81
CA LEU A 89 10.58 -19.18 -10.50
C LEU A 89 11.15 -19.80 -11.78
N ALA A 90 12.48 -19.91 -11.83
CA ALA A 90 13.16 -20.80 -12.79
C ALA A 90 12.84 -22.27 -12.45
N PRO A 91 13.01 -23.22 -13.39
CA PRO A 91 12.92 -24.65 -13.08
C PRO A 91 13.87 -25.05 -11.94
N GLY A 92 13.35 -25.72 -10.91
CA GLY A 92 14.10 -26.05 -9.69
C GLY A 92 14.35 -24.89 -8.73
N GLY A 93 13.70 -23.74 -8.94
CA GLY A 93 13.77 -22.57 -8.07
C GLY A 93 12.96 -22.73 -6.78
N ARG A 94 13.25 -21.85 -5.80
CA ARG A 94 12.64 -21.85 -4.47
C ARG A 94 11.95 -20.53 -4.14
N LEU A 95 10.74 -20.62 -3.61
CA LEU A 95 10.06 -19.52 -2.97
C LEU A 95 10.32 -19.57 -1.46
N ILE A 96 10.81 -18.49 -0.88
CA ILE A 96 11.00 -18.33 0.57
C ILE A 96 10.11 -17.19 1.05
N VAL A 97 9.20 -17.49 1.97
CA VAL A 97 8.19 -16.55 2.45
C VAL A 97 8.41 -16.23 3.92
N GLY A 98 8.43 -14.96 4.31
CA GLY A 98 8.52 -14.54 5.72
C GLY A 98 7.27 -13.81 6.20
N LEU A 99 6.64 -14.28 7.29
CA LEU A 99 5.49 -13.61 7.91
C LEU A 99 5.58 -13.59 9.44
N ALA A 100 4.99 -12.55 10.03
CA ALA A 100 4.70 -12.53 11.47
C ALA A 100 3.58 -13.52 11.84
N ASN A 101 3.66 -14.13 13.03
CA ASN A 101 2.59 -15.02 13.53
C ASN A 101 1.26 -14.27 13.67
N THR A 102 1.30 -12.99 14.05
CA THR A 102 0.13 -12.10 14.12
C THR A 102 -0.48 -11.79 12.75
N ALA A 103 0.30 -11.94 11.68
CA ALA A 103 -0.16 -11.86 10.29
C ALA A 103 -0.60 -13.23 9.74
N GLY A 104 -0.68 -14.28 10.57
CA GLY A 104 -1.18 -15.59 10.17
C GLY A 104 -0.13 -16.52 9.55
N ALA A 105 1.16 -16.36 9.87
CA ALA A 105 2.25 -17.16 9.29
C ALA A 105 1.96 -18.68 9.22
N SER A 106 1.51 -19.31 10.31
CA SER A 106 1.19 -20.75 10.32
C SER A 106 0.02 -21.12 9.39
N ARG A 107 -0.96 -20.23 9.20
CA ARG A 107 -2.07 -20.44 8.27
C ARG A 107 -1.55 -20.40 6.83
N PHE A 108 -0.70 -19.43 6.49
CA PHE A 108 -0.17 -19.28 5.14
C PHE A 108 0.90 -20.31 4.79
N GLU A 109 1.63 -20.83 5.78
CA GLU A 109 2.51 -21.99 5.63
C GLU A 109 1.70 -23.24 5.23
N LYS A 110 0.59 -23.51 5.95
CA LYS A 110 -0.33 -24.62 5.59
C LYS A 110 -0.93 -24.41 4.20
N GLU A 111 -1.33 -23.19 3.89
CA GLU A 111 -1.88 -22.84 2.58
C GLU A 111 -0.85 -23.06 1.46
N LEU A 112 0.41 -22.61 1.63
CA LEU A 112 1.48 -22.82 0.66
C LEU A 112 1.80 -24.32 0.49
N SER A 113 1.73 -25.10 1.58
CA SER A 113 1.96 -26.55 1.55
C SER A 113 0.91 -27.35 0.77
N ARG A 114 -0.25 -26.75 0.45
CA ARG A 114 -1.23 -27.33 -0.50
C ARG A 114 -0.68 -27.38 -1.93
N ALA A 115 0.22 -26.46 -2.30
CA ALA A 115 0.79 -26.41 -3.63
C ALA A 115 1.95 -27.38 -3.82
N ALA A 116 2.87 -27.48 -2.84
CA ALA A 116 3.99 -28.40 -2.88
C ALA A 116 4.54 -28.69 -1.46
N PRO A 117 5.28 -29.79 -1.26
CA PRO A 117 5.90 -30.10 0.03
C PRO A 117 6.82 -28.96 0.52
N LEU A 118 6.77 -28.68 1.82
CA LEU A 118 7.68 -27.74 2.47
C LEU A 118 9.12 -28.27 2.42
N LEU A 119 10.05 -27.43 1.98
CA LEU A 119 11.48 -27.70 2.06
C LEU A 119 12.00 -27.48 3.48
N PHE A 120 11.59 -26.36 4.11
CA PHE A 120 11.93 -26.03 5.48
C PHE A 120 10.97 -24.98 6.07
N THR A 121 10.97 -24.89 7.41
CA THR A 121 10.37 -23.80 8.18
C THR A 121 11.33 -23.40 9.31
N VAL A 122 11.61 -22.10 9.41
CA VAL A 122 12.43 -21.48 10.45
C VAL A 122 11.55 -20.50 11.24
N SER A 123 11.71 -20.46 12.57
CA SER A 123 10.94 -19.56 13.44
C SER A 123 11.86 -18.71 14.31
N LYS A 124 11.69 -17.39 14.28
CA LYS A 124 12.43 -16.41 15.11
C LYS A 124 11.54 -15.20 15.38
N ASN A 125 11.69 -14.55 16.55
CA ASN A 125 11.02 -13.29 16.88
C ASN A 125 9.49 -13.25 16.60
N LYS A 126 8.77 -14.34 16.95
CA LYS A 126 7.33 -14.51 16.67
C LYS A 126 6.96 -14.42 15.18
N CYS A 127 7.88 -14.79 14.31
CA CYS A 127 7.72 -14.86 12.87
C CYS A 127 8.15 -16.25 12.37
N ARG A 128 7.73 -16.58 11.15
CA ARG A 128 8.16 -17.78 10.43
C ARG A 128 8.70 -17.41 9.06
N ALA A 129 9.75 -18.10 8.63
CA ALA A 129 10.17 -18.18 7.24
C ALA A 129 9.99 -19.63 6.78
N PHE A 130 9.30 -19.84 5.67
CA PHE A 130 9.03 -21.18 5.16
C PHE A 130 9.18 -21.20 3.64
N ALA A 131 9.58 -22.35 3.10
CA ALA A 131 9.95 -22.44 1.69
C ALA A 131 9.37 -23.68 1.01
N ILE A 132 9.06 -23.52 -0.28
CA ILE A 132 8.76 -24.61 -1.21
C ILE A 132 9.61 -24.47 -2.47
N GLY A 133 9.91 -25.59 -3.12
CA GLY A 133 10.57 -25.63 -4.42
C GLY A 133 9.58 -25.92 -5.55
N ASN A 134 10.02 -25.75 -6.80
CA ASN A 134 9.24 -26.13 -7.99
C ASN A 134 9.91 -27.26 -8.80
N GLU A 135 10.75 -28.09 -8.17
CA GLU A 135 11.31 -29.30 -8.78
C GLU A 135 10.19 -30.27 -9.21
N THR A 136 9.13 -30.33 -8.40
CA THR A 136 7.86 -30.94 -8.77
C THR A 136 6.82 -29.87 -9.11
N PRO A 137 5.92 -30.11 -10.08
CA PRO A 137 4.83 -29.19 -10.38
C PRO A 137 3.98 -28.90 -9.14
N TRP A 138 3.65 -27.62 -8.94
CA TRP A 138 2.72 -27.23 -7.88
C TRP A 138 1.28 -27.65 -8.24
N ASP A 139 0.46 -27.88 -7.22
CA ASP A 139 -0.96 -28.17 -7.40
C ASP A 139 -1.65 -27.09 -8.25
N SER A 140 -2.24 -27.52 -9.37
CA SER A 140 -2.84 -26.62 -10.35
C SER A 140 -4.13 -25.97 -9.83
N GLY A 141 -4.85 -26.64 -8.92
CA GLY A 141 -6.05 -26.11 -8.28
C GLY A 141 -5.72 -24.94 -7.35
N ALA A 142 -4.73 -25.10 -6.47
CA ALA A 142 -4.23 -24.05 -5.61
C ALA A 142 -3.70 -22.86 -6.43
N LEU A 143 -2.90 -23.12 -7.47
CA LEU A 143 -2.40 -22.07 -8.36
C LEU A 143 -3.53 -21.30 -9.06
N ALA A 144 -4.57 -21.98 -9.53
CA ALA A 144 -5.73 -21.33 -10.15
C ALA A 144 -6.46 -20.42 -9.15
N GLU A 145 -6.74 -20.91 -7.94
CA GLU A 145 -7.37 -20.14 -6.86
C GLU A 145 -6.59 -18.84 -6.56
N TRP A 146 -5.27 -18.95 -6.46
CA TRP A 146 -4.39 -17.83 -6.15
C TRP A 146 -4.22 -16.84 -7.31
N ARG A 147 -4.20 -17.34 -8.55
CA ARG A 147 -4.15 -16.48 -9.76
C ARG A 147 -5.41 -15.65 -9.90
N GLU A 148 -6.58 -16.21 -9.61
CA GLU A 148 -7.83 -15.46 -9.61
C GLU A 148 -7.77 -14.25 -8.69
N LEU A 149 -7.13 -14.39 -7.52
CA LEU A 149 -6.93 -13.29 -6.60
C LEU A 149 -5.97 -12.24 -7.15
N SER A 150 -5.06 -12.55 -8.08
CA SER A 150 -4.04 -11.64 -8.59
C SER A 150 -4.57 -10.57 -9.55
N HIS A 151 -5.79 -10.74 -10.07
CA HIS A 151 -6.37 -9.82 -11.04
C HIS A 151 -6.95 -8.57 -10.36
N PRO A 152 -6.81 -7.37 -10.95
CA PRO A 152 -7.61 -6.22 -10.56
C PRO A 152 -9.10 -6.54 -10.68
N ARG A 153 -9.90 -6.11 -9.70
CA ARG A 153 -11.34 -6.40 -9.64
C ARG A 153 -12.14 -5.13 -9.47
N ALA A 154 -13.34 -5.10 -10.03
CA ALA A 154 -14.29 -4.04 -9.75
C ALA A 154 -14.87 -4.20 -8.33
N ILE A 155 -15.09 -3.11 -7.62
CA ILE A 155 -15.89 -3.12 -6.39
C ILE A 155 -17.35 -3.44 -6.79
N PRO A 156 -18.01 -4.41 -6.15
CA PRO A 156 -19.39 -4.78 -6.47
C PRO A 156 -20.33 -3.58 -6.53
N GLY A 157 -21.07 -3.44 -7.64
CA GLY A 157 -22.02 -2.34 -7.85
C GLY A 157 -21.39 -1.03 -8.35
N THR A 158 -20.11 -1.03 -8.72
CA THR A 158 -19.40 0.16 -9.22
C THR A 158 -18.44 -0.19 -10.37
N ASP A 159 -17.95 0.82 -11.08
CA ASP A 159 -16.90 0.68 -12.10
C ASP A 159 -15.48 0.87 -11.52
N PHE A 160 -15.34 1.03 -10.20
CA PHE A 160 -14.04 1.25 -9.56
C PHE A 160 -13.23 -0.03 -9.51
N ILE A 161 -12.05 -0.01 -10.12
CA ILE A 161 -11.08 -1.10 -10.14
C ILE A 161 -10.13 -0.98 -8.94
N THR A 162 -9.98 -2.06 -8.18
CA THR A 162 -9.03 -2.20 -7.07
C THR A 162 -8.11 -3.40 -7.31
N ALA A 163 -7.18 -3.63 -6.39
CA ALA A 163 -6.24 -4.76 -6.45
C ALA A 163 -6.01 -5.36 -5.05
N PRO A 164 -5.55 -6.61 -4.94
CA PRO A 164 -5.25 -7.21 -3.64
C PRO A 164 -4.23 -6.41 -2.84
N GLY A 165 -4.49 -6.28 -1.54
CA GLY A 165 -3.58 -5.61 -0.60
C GLY A 165 -3.67 -4.09 -0.61
N VAL A 166 -4.43 -3.46 -1.53
CA VAL A 166 -4.71 -2.02 -1.47
C VAL A 166 -5.78 -1.72 -0.41
N PHE A 167 -5.75 -0.50 0.14
CA PHE A 167 -6.73 -0.07 1.13
C PHE A 167 -8.16 -0.09 0.55
N SER A 168 -9.11 -0.60 1.35
CA SER A 168 -10.53 -0.74 0.98
C SER A 168 -10.73 -1.34 -0.42
N ALA A 169 -10.10 -2.50 -0.67
CA ALA A 169 -10.13 -3.15 -1.99
C ALA A 169 -11.50 -3.74 -2.34
N GLU A 170 -12.35 -4.06 -1.36
CA GLU A 170 -13.60 -4.81 -1.55
C GLU A 170 -14.86 -3.93 -1.50
N HIS A 171 -14.74 -2.69 -1.05
CA HIS A 171 -15.86 -1.74 -0.89
C HIS A 171 -15.35 -0.30 -0.94
N ILE A 172 -16.26 0.66 -1.05
CA ILE A 172 -15.93 2.07 -0.87
C ILE A 172 -15.74 2.32 0.63
N ASP A 173 -14.60 2.90 1.02
CA ASP A 173 -14.34 3.26 2.41
C ASP A 173 -15.42 4.23 2.94
N PRO A 174 -16.10 3.92 4.07
CA PRO A 174 -17.20 4.75 4.58
C PRO A 174 -16.77 6.18 4.93
N GLY A 175 -15.53 6.37 5.42
CA GLY A 175 -15.00 7.72 5.68
C GLY A 175 -14.86 8.52 4.39
N SER A 176 -14.31 7.89 3.35
CA SER A 176 -14.15 8.51 2.03
C SER A 176 -15.50 8.83 1.38
N LEU A 177 -16.49 7.95 1.52
CA LEU A 177 -17.88 8.20 1.11
C LEU A 177 -18.45 9.43 1.82
N LEU A 178 -18.34 9.48 3.15
CA LEU A 178 -18.82 10.61 3.95
C LEU A 178 -18.14 11.93 3.55
N LEU A 179 -16.83 11.91 3.28
CA LEU A 179 -16.11 13.09 2.79
C LEU A 179 -16.62 13.54 1.42
N ALA A 180 -16.76 12.61 0.46
CA ALA A 180 -17.24 12.89 -0.89
C ALA A 180 -18.64 13.54 -0.90
N GLU A 181 -19.55 13.07 -0.03
CA GLU A 181 -20.88 13.67 0.15
C GLU A 181 -20.82 15.13 0.59
N LYS A 182 -19.81 15.50 1.38
CA LYS A 182 -19.66 16.86 1.94
C LYS A 182 -18.74 17.78 1.15
N LEU A 183 -18.06 17.28 0.09
CA LEU A 183 -17.31 18.14 -0.81
C LEU A 183 -18.23 19.19 -1.46
N PRO A 184 -17.88 20.48 -1.48
CA PRO A 184 -18.74 21.49 -2.09
C PRO A 184 -18.60 21.47 -3.63
N PRO A 185 -19.68 21.72 -4.40
CA PRO A 185 -19.58 21.87 -5.86
C PRO A 185 -18.78 23.11 -6.28
N SER A 186 -18.45 23.98 -5.33
CA SER A 186 -17.66 25.19 -5.54
C SER A 186 -16.15 24.99 -5.47
N LEU A 187 -15.63 23.75 -5.32
CA LEU A 187 -14.19 23.50 -5.43
C LEU A 187 -13.70 23.99 -6.80
N TYR A 188 -12.50 24.58 -6.83
CA TYR A 188 -11.95 25.15 -8.05
C TYR A 188 -10.43 25.05 -8.10
N GLY A 189 -9.86 25.35 -9.28
CA GLY A 189 -8.42 25.48 -9.44
C GLY A 189 -7.67 24.16 -9.34
N CYS A 190 -6.42 24.22 -8.90
CA CYS A 190 -5.57 23.04 -8.74
C CYS A 190 -5.75 22.49 -7.33
N ILE A 191 -6.14 21.23 -7.23
CA ILE A 191 -6.35 20.55 -5.95
C ILE A 191 -5.43 19.33 -5.81
N ALA A 192 -5.20 18.88 -4.58
CA ALA A 192 -4.45 17.65 -4.30
C ALA A 192 -5.29 16.65 -3.51
N ASP A 193 -5.03 15.36 -3.72
CA ASP A 193 -5.55 14.24 -2.93
C ASP A 193 -4.35 13.53 -2.29
N LEU A 194 -4.21 13.62 -0.96
CA LEU A 194 -3.08 13.05 -0.23
C LEU A 194 -3.47 11.70 0.38
N GLY A 195 -2.78 10.64 -0.04
CA GLY A 195 -3.18 9.26 0.24
C GLY A 195 -4.39 8.88 -0.61
N ALA A 196 -4.30 9.16 -1.91
CA ALA A 196 -5.44 9.06 -2.82
C ALA A 196 -5.98 7.63 -3.01
N GLY A 197 -5.22 6.62 -2.57
CA GLY A 197 -5.57 5.21 -2.70
C GLY A 197 -5.83 4.85 -4.16
N TRP A 198 -6.95 4.18 -4.41
CA TRP A 198 -7.42 3.85 -5.76
C TRP A 198 -8.24 4.97 -6.42
N GLY A 199 -8.24 6.19 -5.87
CA GLY A 199 -8.72 7.41 -6.54
C GLY A 199 -10.18 7.78 -6.31
N TYR A 200 -10.86 7.19 -5.32
CA TYR A 200 -12.28 7.44 -5.05
C TYR A 200 -12.61 8.94 -4.88
N LEU A 201 -11.95 9.59 -3.90
CA LEU A 201 -12.21 10.99 -3.55
C LEU A 201 -11.94 11.91 -4.74
N SER A 202 -10.87 11.62 -5.48
CA SER A 202 -10.52 12.33 -6.71
C SER A 202 -11.60 12.24 -7.79
N THR A 203 -12.13 11.04 -8.05
CA THR A 203 -13.24 10.86 -9.00
C THR A 203 -14.46 11.66 -8.56
N MET A 204 -14.88 11.53 -7.30
CA MET A 204 -16.05 12.23 -6.77
C MET A 204 -15.88 13.76 -6.80
N ALA A 205 -14.68 14.27 -6.52
CA ALA A 205 -14.38 15.70 -6.58
C ALA A 205 -14.53 16.25 -8.01
N LEU A 206 -13.95 15.57 -9.00
CA LEU A 206 -14.01 15.97 -10.40
C LEU A 206 -15.44 15.94 -10.97
N GLU A 207 -16.25 14.95 -10.57
CA GLU A 207 -17.65 14.85 -10.98
C GLU A 207 -18.51 15.97 -10.38
N LYS A 208 -18.27 16.31 -9.11
CA LYS A 208 -19.10 17.27 -8.35
C LYS A 208 -18.75 18.73 -8.62
N ALA A 209 -17.50 19.03 -8.96
CA ALA A 209 -16.99 20.39 -9.05
C ALA A 209 -16.31 20.69 -10.40
N PRO A 210 -17.07 21.18 -11.40
CA PRO A 210 -16.57 21.39 -12.77
C PRO A 210 -15.51 22.50 -12.90
N LYS A 211 -15.30 23.31 -11.85
CA LYS A 211 -14.30 24.39 -11.83
C LYS A 211 -12.91 23.91 -11.40
N ILE A 212 -12.74 22.64 -11.04
CA ILE A 212 -11.42 22.06 -10.81
C ILE A 212 -10.65 22.06 -12.14
N SER A 213 -9.51 22.73 -12.17
CA SER A 213 -8.62 22.77 -13.34
C SER A 213 -7.72 21.55 -13.42
N ARG A 214 -7.31 20.98 -12.28
CA ARG A 214 -6.53 19.74 -12.20
C ARG A 214 -6.58 19.18 -10.77
N ILE A 215 -6.53 17.86 -10.64
CA ILE A 215 -6.25 17.16 -9.37
C ILE A 215 -4.91 16.42 -9.43
N ASP A 216 -4.05 16.62 -8.43
CA ASP A 216 -2.80 15.88 -8.28
C ASP A 216 -2.97 14.83 -7.18
N LEU A 217 -2.91 13.55 -7.54
CA LEU A 217 -3.04 12.42 -6.63
C LEU A 217 -1.65 12.01 -6.13
N TYR A 218 -1.46 12.01 -4.83
CA TYR A 218 -0.26 11.51 -4.18
C TYR A 218 -0.58 10.23 -3.43
N GLU A 219 0.09 9.14 -3.77
CA GLU A 219 -0.13 7.82 -3.16
C GLU A 219 1.21 7.10 -2.98
N ALA A 220 1.41 6.52 -1.80
CA ALA A 220 2.63 5.81 -1.45
C ALA A 220 2.64 4.38 -1.98
N ASP A 221 1.49 3.75 -2.19
CA ASP A 221 1.37 2.41 -2.78
C ASP A 221 1.20 2.47 -4.31
N ALA A 222 2.23 2.08 -5.05
CA ALA A 222 2.22 2.03 -6.52
C ALA A 222 1.07 1.17 -7.07
N ARG A 223 0.61 0.15 -6.34
CA ARG A 223 -0.54 -0.69 -6.74
C ARG A 223 -1.85 0.10 -6.67
N ALA A 224 -2.05 0.85 -5.58
CA ALA A 224 -3.23 1.69 -5.41
C ALA A 224 -3.23 2.83 -6.44
N LEU A 225 -2.07 3.46 -6.68
CA LEU A 225 -1.92 4.48 -7.72
C LEU A 225 -2.20 3.92 -9.13
N ALA A 226 -1.80 2.68 -9.43
CA ALA A 226 -2.14 2.03 -10.69
C ALA A 226 -3.65 1.79 -10.86
N CYS A 227 -4.36 1.49 -9.77
CA CYS A 227 -5.83 1.49 -9.75
C CYS A 227 -6.41 2.88 -9.97
N ALA A 228 -5.88 3.92 -9.31
CA ALA A 228 -6.31 5.30 -9.49
C ALA A 228 -6.20 5.77 -10.95
N ARG A 229 -5.14 5.38 -11.66
CA ARG A 229 -4.98 5.67 -13.10
C ARG A 229 -6.09 5.09 -13.98
N LYS A 230 -6.72 3.99 -13.56
CA LYS A 230 -7.85 3.37 -14.27
C LYS A 230 -9.19 4.03 -13.89
N ASN A 231 -9.30 4.44 -12.63
CA ASN A 231 -10.56 4.92 -12.04
C ASN A 231 -10.82 6.41 -12.27
N VAL A 232 -9.77 7.24 -12.22
CA VAL A 232 -9.90 8.69 -12.27
C VAL A 232 -9.84 9.15 -13.71
N ARG A 233 -10.97 9.66 -14.21
CA ARG A 233 -11.09 10.26 -15.54
C ARG A 233 -11.01 11.78 -15.43
N GLY A 234 -10.51 12.45 -16.47
CA GLY A 234 -10.44 13.91 -16.53
C GLY A 234 -9.04 14.46 -16.24
N LYS A 235 -8.98 15.66 -15.67
CA LYS A 235 -7.74 16.42 -15.50
C LYS A 235 -7.00 15.98 -14.22
N ALA A 236 -6.32 14.84 -14.29
CA ALA A 236 -5.61 14.25 -13.16
C ALA A 236 -4.11 14.04 -13.43
N SER A 237 -3.28 14.18 -12.39
CA SER A 237 -1.87 13.78 -12.37
C SER A 237 -1.63 12.81 -11.22
N PHE A 238 -0.72 11.86 -11.39
CA PHE A 238 -0.56 10.70 -10.51
C PHE A 238 0.89 10.56 -10.07
N HIS A 239 1.12 10.66 -8.76
CA HIS A 239 2.44 10.75 -8.15
C HIS A 239 2.64 9.59 -7.17
N TRP A 240 3.58 8.70 -7.48
CA TRP A 240 4.03 7.66 -6.54
C TRP A 240 4.97 8.31 -5.53
N HIS A 241 4.44 8.65 -4.35
CA HIS A 241 5.08 9.63 -3.48
C HIS A 241 4.75 9.39 -2.01
N ASP A 242 5.75 9.56 -1.16
CA ASP A 242 5.56 9.63 0.29
C ASP A 242 5.30 11.08 0.71
N VAL A 243 4.03 11.42 0.96
CA VAL A 243 3.63 12.78 1.35
C VAL A 243 4.24 13.23 2.68
N THR A 244 4.74 12.32 3.52
CA THR A 244 5.42 12.71 4.77
C THR A 244 6.75 13.41 4.52
N THR A 245 7.31 13.28 3.32
CA THR A 245 8.52 13.98 2.87
C THR A 245 8.25 15.36 2.27
N GLY A 246 6.99 15.83 2.31
CA GLY A 246 6.53 17.04 1.64
C GLY A 246 6.12 16.78 0.19
N ILE A 247 5.51 17.78 -0.47
CA ILE A 247 5.11 17.72 -1.88
C ILE A 247 5.49 19.02 -2.60
N PRO A 248 5.75 19.00 -3.92
CA PRO A 248 6.25 20.18 -4.64
C PRO A 248 5.18 21.24 -4.95
N GLY A 249 3.90 20.88 -4.94
CA GLY A 249 2.80 21.74 -5.39
C GLY A 249 2.22 22.66 -4.31
N LYS A 250 1.55 23.74 -4.76
CA LYS A 250 0.66 24.56 -3.94
C LYS A 250 -0.77 24.47 -4.47
N TYR A 251 -1.73 24.28 -3.59
CA TYR A 251 -3.09 23.89 -3.96
C TYR A 251 -4.16 24.85 -3.43
N ASP A 252 -5.22 25.03 -4.21
CA ASP A 252 -6.41 25.78 -3.82
C ASP A 252 -7.22 24.97 -2.78
N HIS A 253 -7.27 23.64 -2.95
CA HIS A 253 -7.88 22.72 -1.98
C HIS A 253 -7.06 21.43 -1.85
N ILE A 254 -7.04 20.86 -0.65
CA ILE A 254 -6.44 19.55 -0.40
C ILE A 254 -7.48 18.63 0.20
N LEU A 255 -7.65 17.45 -0.40
CA LEU A 255 -8.49 16.37 0.06
C LEU A 255 -7.60 15.32 0.72
N MET A 256 -8.07 14.68 1.80
CA MET A 256 -7.37 13.52 2.36
C MET A 256 -8.28 12.64 3.21
N ASN A 257 -8.02 11.35 3.15
CA ASN A 257 -8.42 10.37 4.15
C ASN A 257 -7.15 9.73 4.73
N PRO A 258 -6.51 10.34 5.74
CA PRO A 258 -5.21 9.90 6.21
C PRO A 258 -5.28 8.47 6.74
N PRO A 259 -4.25 7.62 6.54
CA PRO A 259 -4.28 6.23 6.98
C PRO A 259 -4.49 6.11 8.49
N PHE A 260 -5.45 5.28 8.90
CA PHE A 260 -5.67 4.86 10.28
C PHE A 260 -5.89 3.36 10.32
N HIS A 261 -5.16 2.62 11.17
CA HIS A 261 -5.35 1.18 11.26
C HIS A 261 -5.97 0.77 12.60
N THR A 262 -5.56 1.39 13.71
CA THR A 262 -6.12 1.06 15.05
C THR A 262 -5.97 2.17 16.09
N GLY A 263 -5.57 3.40 15.71
CA GLY A 263 -5.30 4.45 16.70
C GLY A 263 -4.03 4.21 17.52
N GLN A 264 -3.11 3.38 17.01
CA GLN A 264 -1.76 3.26 17.56
C GLN A 264 -1.02 4.59 17.39
N SER A 265 -0.08 4.90 18.29
CA SER A 265 0.68 6.17 18.25
C SER A 265 1.28 6.47 16.87
N LYS A 266 1.81 5.44 16.20
CA LYS A 266 2.37 5.54 14.84
C LYS A 266 1.35 5.99 13.77
N ASP A 267 0.09 5.56 13.87
CA ASP A 267 -0.97 5.97 12.93
C ASP A 267 -1.31 7.46 13.12
N VAL A 268 -1.35 7.90 14.39
CA VAL A 268 -1.63 9.31 14.73
C VAL A 268 -0.51 10.22 14.21
N ASP A 269 0.74 9.82 14.38
CA ASP A 269 1.90 10.59 13.92
C ASP A 269 1.95 10.66 12.39
N LEU A 270 1.60 9.57 11.70
CA LEU A 270 1.48 9.55 10.24
C LEU A 270 0.40 10.51 9.74
N GLY A 271 -0.79 10.50 10.35
CA GLY A 271 -1.85 11.44 10.02
C GLY A 271 -1.48 12.90 10.29
N LYS A 272 -0.75 13.17 11.39
CA LYS A 272 -0.19 14.50 11.65
C LYS A 272 0.82 14.94 10.60
N ALA A 273 1.68 14.03 10.12
CA ALA A 273 2.61 14.33 9.03
C ALA A 273 1.88 14.71 7.74
N PHE A 274 0.79 14.00 7.40
CA PHE A 274 -0.09 14.37 6.28
C PHE A 274 -0.66 15.78 6.44
N LEU A 275 -1.18 16.11 7.62
CA LEU A 275 -1.72 17.44 7.93
C LEU A 275 -0.66 18.53 7.83
N THR A 276 0.55 18.28 8.33
CA THR A 276 1.68 19.21 8.22
C THR A 276 2.03 19.47 6.75
N THR A 277 2.14 18.41 5.93
CA THR A 277 2.37 18.55 4.49
C THR A 277 1.24 19.32 3.80
N ALA A 278 -0.02 19.03 4.16
CA ALA A 278 -1.16 19.72 3.58
C ALA A 278 -1.16 21.21 3.91
N ALA A 279 -1.02 21.59 5.18
CA ALA A 279 -0.94 22.98 5.59
C ALA A 279 0.21 23.72 4.90
N ALA A 280 1.38 23.08 4.80
CA ALA A 280 2.52 23.61 4.08
C ALA A 280 2.29 23.73 2.57
N SER A 281 1.29 23.06 1.99
CA SER A 281 1.05 23.00 0.55
C SER A 281 -0.19 23.79 0.10
N LEU A 282 -0.80 24.58 0.98
CA LEU A 282 -1.90 25.47 0.60
C LEU A 282 -1.40 26.74 -0.10
N LYS A 283 -2.16 27.18 -1.10
CA LYS A 283 -2.13 28.58 -1.55
C LYS A 283 -2.75 29.48 -0.49
N ARG A 284 -2.49 30.79 -0.58
CA ARG A 284 -3.16 31.77 0.28
C ARG A 284 -4.68 31.68 0.11
N GLY A 285 -5.39 31.40 1.20
CA GLY A 285 -6.84 31.20 1.20
C GLY A 285 -7.30 29.81 0.76
N GLY A 286 -6.37 28.86 0.58
CA GLY A 286 -6.71 27.47 0.27
C GLY A 286 -7.30 26.74 1.47
N THR A 287 -7.92 25.58 1.23
CA THR A 287 -8.63 24.82 2.27
C THR A 287 -8.24 23.35 2.31
N ILE A 288 -8.40 22.73 3.48
CA ILE A 288 -8.26 21.29 3.67
C ILE A 288 -9.64 20.70 3.94
N HIS A 289 -9.94 19.60 3.25
CA HIS A 289 -11.12 18.77 3.46
C HIS A 289 -10.64 17.37 3.83
N LEU A 290 -10.82 16.97 5.10
CA LEU A 290 -10.40 15.66 5.56
C LEU A 290 -11.50 14.90 6.27
N VAL A 291 -11.37 13.58 6.27
CA VAL A 291 -12.13 12.69 7.14
C VAL A 291 -11.17 11.95 8.05
N ALA A 292 -11.61 11.71 9.29
CA ALA A 292 -10.85 10.97 10.28
C ALA A 292 -11.77 10.23 11.23
N ASN A 293 -11.25 9.19 11.89
CA ASN A 293 -11.95 8.60 13.04
C ASN A 293 -12.20 9.67 14.11
N ARG A 294 -13.38 9.64 14.74
CA ARG A 294 -13.83 10.66 15.70
C ARG A 294 -12.86 10.93 16.84
N GLN A 295 -12.22 9.87 17.33
CA GLN A 295 -11.29 9.89 18.46
C GLN A 295 -9.94 10.57 18.14
N LEU A 296 -9.60 10.75 16.86
CA LEU A 296 -8.32 11.33 16.46
C LEU A 296 -8.32 12.85 16.70
N PRO A 297 -7.34 13.40 17.42
CA PRO A 297 -7.32 14.82 17.84
C PRO A 297 -6.72 15.73 16.76
N TYR A 298 -7.15 15.60 15.50
CA TYR A 298 -6.57 16.35 14.38
C TYR A 298 -6.86 17.85 14.42
N GLU A 299 -7.93 18.29 15.07
CA GLU A 299 -8.27 19.70 15.25
C GLU A 299 -7.20 20.45 16.06
N ALA A 300 -6.67 19.82 17.12
CA ALA A 300 -5.58 20.40 17.91
C ALA A 300 -4.30 20.55 17.08
N HIS A 301 -4.01 19.59 16.20
CA HIS A 301 -2.84 19.68 15.31
C HIS A 301 -3.02 20.74 14.23
N LEU A 302 -4.21 20.85 13.63
CA LEU A 302 -4.55 21.92 12.68
C LEU A 302 -4.43 23.31 13.33
N ALA A 303 -4.90 23.47 14.56
CA ALA A 303 -4.76 24.72 15.31
C ALA A 303 -3.29 25.07 15.59
N ALA A 304 -2.45 24.08 15.93
CA ALA A 304 -1.02 24.27 16.11
C ALA A 304 -0.29 24.68 14.81
N LEU A 305 -0.83 24.28 13.65
CA LEU A 305 -0.37 24.71 12.33
C LEU A 305 -0.91 26.10 11.92
N GLY A 306 -1.67 26.76 12.79
CA GLY A 306 -2.25 28.09 12.55
C GLY A 306 -3.52 28.09 11.70
N LEU A 307 -4.13 26.94 11.47
CA LEU A 307 -5.37 26.81 10.70
C LEU A 307 -6.58 26.78 11.63
N ARG A 308 -7.71 27.32 11.16
CA ARG A 308 -8.99 27.14 11.84
C ARG A 308 -9.67 25.91 11.27
N SER A 309 -10.29 25.10 12.13
CA SER A 309 -10.99 23.89 11.73
C SER A 309 -12.42 23.87 12.28
N ARG A 310 -13.34 23.29 11.50
CA ARG A 310 -14.71 22.98 11.95
C ARG A 310 -15.13 21.61 11.47
N ILE A 311 -15.88 20.89 12.29
CA ILE A 311 -16.54 19.65 11.89
C ILE A 311 -17.77 20.03 11.06
N ILE A 312 -17.85 19.53 9.82
CA ILE A 312 -18.97 19.81 8.90
C ILE A 312 -19.92 18.62 8.72
N ALA A 313 -19.50 17.43 9.15
CA ALA A 313 -20.33 16.25 9.29
C ALA A 313 -19.68 15.28 10.25
N GLU A 314 -20.48 14.45 10.90
CA GLU A 314 -20.02 13.40 11.81
C GLU A 314 -21.06 12.27 11.82
N ASP A 315 -20.60 11.03 11.90
CA ASP A 315 -21.45 9.87 12.18
C ASP A 315 -20.97 9.14 13.46
N HIS A 316 -21.25 7.85 13.60
CA HIS A 316 -20.83 7.10 14.78
C HIS A 316 -19.32 6.77 14.79
N ALA A 317 -18.66 6.73 13.63
CA ALA A 317 -17.27 6.30 13.45
C ALA A 317 -16.34 7.43 12.98
N PHE A 318 -16.80 8.31 12.08
CA PHE A 318 -16.01 9.30 11.37
C PHE A 318 -16.50 10.72 11.61
N LYS A 319 -15.58 11.68 11.46
CA LYS A 319 -15.86 13.12 11.38
C LYS A 319 -15.21 13.70 10.13
N VAL A 320 -15.92 14.59 9.45
CA VAL A 320 -15.42 15.38 8.33
C VAL A 320 -15.06 16.76 8.84
N ILE A 321 -13.80 17.14 8.63
CA ILE A 321 -13.22 18.40 9.09
C ILE A 321 -12.94 19.27 7.86
N PHE A 322 -13.43 20.50 7.91
CA PHE A 322 -13.03 21.57 7.01
C PHE A 322 -12.04 22.49 7.72
N SER A 323 -10.94 22.83 7.07
CA SER A 323 -9.93 23.72 7.62
C SER A 323 -9.46 24.77 6.62
N SER A 324 -9.14 25.98 7.12
CA SER A 324 -8.75 27.17 6.34
C SER A 324 -7.87 28.11 7.14
#